data_AF-A0A3M6Z4J8-F1
#
_entry.id   AF-A0A3M6Z4J8-F1
#
_cell.length_a   1.000
_cell.length_b   1.000
_cell.length_c   1.000
_cell.angle_alpha   90.00
_cell.angle_beta   90.00
_cell.angle_gamma   90.00
#
_symmetry.space_group_name_H-M   'P 1'
#
loop_
_entity.id
_entity.type
_entity.pdbx_description
1 polymer ?
#
loop_
_entity_poly.entity_id
_entity_poly.type
_entity_poly.pdbx_seq_one_letter_code
_entity_poly.pdbx_strand_id
1 'polypeptide(L)'
;AVRLGHAPVIRDYDITVPPLQYGKGIDSPFVEAFNYWTTISRLQCQVVEQLYSPLAQRQPLQERSRRAACLARELQVTWSEREEAFVASMRETENSGMFYLWKESDAVYYYSTLALVQHATISAQDDESPALESARRALRLNVDARIAYRDQPDFVWSGHCHWYVQPGNVACPSAYISRTLLKAPITPFIVTFCHITAHPFSTKDDLQLLADFVATLKELCRFSDGMAKLHKLCDVFCKVADLYVRAKALEATQVNNTMSYNNAGNASAVPDWMGQPAVNDIDDYLSTIGFAPPATMPLNGYSDASLQTTQFDPSYLTGWYAGSSSIMGLLEQDMPFPDVADGAQWPGSVG
;
A
#
# COMPACT_ATOMS: atom_id res chain seq x y z
N ALA A 1 -11.88 11.77 4.66
CA ALA A 1 -10.67 11.24 4.00
C ALA A 1 -9.72 10.70 5.07
N VAL A 2 -9.41 9.40 5.02
CA VAL A 2 -8.44 8.77 5.93
C VAL A 2 -7.04 9.25 5.55
N ARG A 3 -6.29 9.81 6.49
CA ARG A 3 -4.83 9.94 6.35
C ARG A 3 -4.26 8.58 6.73
N LEU A 4 -3.65 7.86 5.78
CA LEU A 4 -2.99 6.60 6.13
C LEU A 4 -1.95 6.90 7.21
N GLY A 5 -2.03 6.19 8.33
CA GLY A 5 -1.13 6.40 9.46
C GLY A 5 -1.68 7.20 10.63
N HIS A 6 -2.88 7.79 10.50
CA HIS A 6 -3.47 8.61 11.54
C HIS A 6 -4.85 8.09 11.94
N ALA A 7 -5.21 8.35 13.21
CA ALA A 7 -6.56 8.12 13.69
C ALA A 7 -7.57 8.94 12.84
N PRO A 8 -8.79 8.42 12.63
CA PRO A 8 -9.85 9.16 11.95
C PRO A 8 -10.10 10.51 12.63
N VAL A 9 -10.15 11.57 11.82
CA VAL A 9 -10.44 12.94 12.31
C VAL A 9 -11.91 13.08 12.70
N ILE A 10 -12.79 12.41 11.95
CA ILE A 10 -14.23 12.32 12.21
C ILE A 10 -14.52 10.87 12.57
N ARG A 11 -15.25 10.65 13.67
CA ARG A 11 -15.59 9.31 14.15
C ARG A 11 -16.86 8.83 13.47
N ASP A 12 -17.00 7.51 13.30
CA ASP A 12 -18.18 6.93 12.65
C ASP A 12 -19.50 7.34 13.34
N TYR A 13 -19.50 7.46 14.67
CA TYR A 13 -20.68 7.87 15.44
C TYR A 13 -21.02 9.37 15.31
N ASP A 14 -20.12 10.19 14.75
CA ASP A 14 -20.39 11.59 14.44
C ASP A 14 -20.99 11.76 13.03
N ILE A 15 -20.99 10.69 12.21
CA ILE A 15 -21.54 10.71 10.84
C ILE A 15 -23.02 10.35 10.90
N THR A 16 -23.88 11.35 10.76
CA THR A 16 -25.34 11.18 10.75
C THR A 16 -25.95 11.14 9.34
N VAL A 17 -25.13 11.34 8.31
CA VAL A 17 -25.57 11.36 6.92
C VAL A 17 -25.89 9.92 6.47
N PRO A 18 -27.10 9.64 5.95
CA PRO A 18 -27.44 8.32 5.47
C PRO A 18 -26.68 7.97 4.17
N PRO A 19 -26.55 6.67 3.83
CA PRO A 19 -26.06 6.25 2.52
C PRO A 19 -26.83 6.91 1.38
N LEU A 20 -26.16 7.08 0.23
CA LEU A 20 -26.81 7.61 -0.96
C LEU A 20 -27.95 6.69 -1.38
N GLN A 21 -29.10 7.29 -1.65
CA GLN A 21 -30.30 6.60 -2.11
C GLN A 21 -30.47 6.79 -3.60
N TYR A 22 -31.05 5.79 -4.28
CA TYR A 22 -31.40 5.91 -5.69
C TYR A 22 -32.43 7.03 -5.92
N GLY A 23 -32.28 7.75 -7.04
CA GLY A 23 -33.13 8.88 -7.40
C GLY A 23 -32.48 10.25 -7.16
N LYS A 24 -33.02 11.29 -7.81
CA LYS A 24 -32.46 12.67 -7.91
C LYS A 24 -31.31 12.87 -8.91
N GLY A 25 -31.34 12.18 -10.04
CA GLY A 25 -30.45 12.51 -11.18
C GLY A 25 -29.01 12.01 -11.06
N ILE A 26 -28.74 11.04 -10.17
CA ILE A 26 -27.47 10.31 -10.11
C ILE A 26 -27.73 8.89 -10.61
N ASP A 27 -26.96 8.43 -11.58
CA ASP A 27 -27.13 7.08 -12.13
C ASP A 27 -26.75 6.01 -11.09
N SER A 28 -27.48 4.89 -11.13
CA SER A 28 -27.31 3.75 -10.22
C SER A 28 -25.84 3.34 -9.99
N PRO A 29 -25.02 3.11 -11.04
CA PRO A 29 -23.61 2.73 -10.85
C PRO A 29 -22.78 3.72 -10.01
N PHE A 30 -23.09 5.01 -10.03
CA PHE A 30 -22.40 5.99 -9.19
C PHE A 30 -22.86 5.91 -7.74
N VAL A 31 -24.16 5.72 -7.49
CA VAL A 31 -24.69 5.52 -6.13
C VAL A 31 -24.00 4.33 -5.47
N GLU A 32 -23.88 3.21 -6.19
CA GLU A 32 -23.18 2.01 -5.73
C GLU A 32 -21.70 2.26 -5.43
N ALA A 33 -20.99 2.91 -6.36
CA ALA A 33 -19.57 3.23 -6.18
C ALA A 33 -19.33 4.12 -4.96
N PHE A 34 -20.12 5.19 -4.77
CA PHE A 34 -19.97 6.09 -3.63
C PHE A 34 -20.31 5.42 -2.30
N ASN A 35 -21.36 4.59 -2.27
CA ASN A 35 -21.71 3.84 -1.07
C ASN A 35 -20.60 2.83 -0.71
N TYR A 36 -20.05 2.12 -1.71
CA TYR A 36 -18.87 1.27 -1.53
C TYR A 36 -17.67 2.07 -0.99
N TRP A 37 -17.34 3.22 -1.57
CA TRP A 37 -16.23 4.08 -1.12
C TRP A 37 -16.42 4.56 0.31
N THR A 38 -17.66 4.86 0.71
CA THR A 38 -17.98 5.23 2.09
C THR A 38 -17.75 4.06 3.04
N THR A 39 -18.24 2.87 2.69
CA THR A 39 -18.08 1.66 3.51
C THR A 39 -16.62 1.23 3.64
N ILE A 40 -15.86 1.18 2.54
CA ILE A 40 -14.43 0.80 2.61
C ILE A 40 -13.60 1.84 3.35
N SER A 41 -13.94 3.14 3.25
CA SER A 41 -13.28 4.19 4.05
C SER A 41 -13.53 4.00 5.55
N ARG A 42 -14.76 3.66 5.93
CA ARG A 42 -15.12 3.30 7.31
C ARG A 42 -14.32 2.09 7.79
N LEU A 43 -14.24 1.04 6.97
CA LEU A 43 -13.45 -0.16 7.31
C LEU A 43 -11.97 0.19 7.46
N GLN A 44 -11.39 1.03 6.59
CA GLN A 44 -10.01 1.50 6.75
C GLN A 44 -9.78 2.25 8.06
N CYS A 45 -10.71 3.12 8.47
CA CYS A 45 -10.67 3.78 9.78
C CYS A 45 -10.60 2.74 10.91
N GLN A 46 -11.48 1.73 10.86
CA GLN A 46 -11.54 0.66 11.86
C GLN A 46 -10.28 -0.20 11.86
N VAL A 47 -9.68 -0.48 10.70
CA VAL A 47 -8.38 -1.17 10.59
C VAL A 47 -7.31 -0.41 11.37
N VAL A 48 -7.19 0.90 11.14
CA VAL A 48 -6.22 1.74 11.86
C VAL A 48 -6.49 1.73 13.37
N GLU A 49 -7.73 1.98 13.78
CA GLU A 49 -8.10 2.05 15.19
C GLU A 49 -7.93 0.72 15.93
N GLN A 50 -8.37 -0.38 15.32
CA GLN A 50 -8.50 -1.69 15.98
C GLN A 50 -7.25 -2.55 15.87
N LEU A 51 -6.37 -2.30 14.89
CA LEU A 51 -5.17 -3.11 14.64
C LEU A 51 -3.86 -2.34 14.80
N TYR A 52 -3.82 -1.05 14.47
CA TYR A 52 -2.57 -0.27 14.42
C TYR A 52 -2.45 0.83 15.48
N SER A 53 -3.52 1.21 16.16
CA SER A 53 -3.48 2.21 17.23
C SER A 53 -2.63 1.75 18.43
N PRO A 54 -2.07 2.67 19.24
CA PRO A 54 -1.36 2.29 20.46
C PRO A 54 -2.20 1.44 21.43
N LEU A 55 -3.52 1.64 21.45
CA LEU A 55 -4.44 0.83 22.26
C LEU A 55 -4.61 -0.58 21.69
N ALA A 56 -4.73 -0.71 20.37
CA ALA A 56 -4.76 -2.00 19.69
C ALA A 56 -3.47 -2.79 19.88
N GLN A 57 -2.32 -2.10 19.86
CA GLN A 57 -1.01 -2.71 20.06
C GLN A 57 -0.81 -3.29 21.46
N ARG A 58 -1.53 -2.75 22.47
CA ARG A 58 -1.53 -3.28 23.84
C ARG A 58 -2.46 -4.49 24.04
N GLN A 59 -3.31 -4.81 23.07
CA GLN A 59 -4.18 -5.98 23.17
C GLN A 59 -3.39 -7.28 22.89
N PRO A 60 -3.81 -8.41 23.49
CA PRO A 60 -3.23 -9.72 23.17
C PRO A 60 -3.32 -10.05 21.68
N LEU A 61 -2.34 -10.79 21.16
CA LEU A 61 -2.30 -11.23 19.76
C LEU A 61 -3.62 -11.91 19.35
N GLN A 62 -4.17 -12.77 20.19
CA GLN A 62 -5.44 -13.46 19.93
C GLN A 62 -6.61 -12.50 19.65
N GLU A 63 -6.72 -11.41 20.43
CA GLU A 63 -7.79 -10.42 20.24
C GLU A 63 -7.57 -9.60 18.97
N ARG A 64 -6.31 -9.29 18.64
CA ARG A 64 -5.97 -8.60 17.39
C ARG A 64 -6.25 -9.48 16.17
N SER A 65 -5.89 -10.76 16.22
CA SER A 65 -6.19 -11.73 15.16
C SER A 65 -7.69 -11.93 14.99
N ARG A 66 -8.46 -11.97 16.08
CA ARG A 66 -9.93 -12.01 16.02
C ARG A 66 -10.51 -10.79 15.30
N ARG A 67 -10.06 -9.57 15.67
CA ARG A 67 -10.50 -8.32 15.02
C ARG A 67 -10.11 -8.27 13.56
N ALA A 68 -8.89 -8.66 13.22
CA ALA A 68 -8.42 -8.73 11.84
C ALA A 68 -9.26 -9.71 11.01
N ALA A 69 -9.61 -10.88 11.55
CA ALA A 69 -10.48 -11.84 10.87
C ALA A 69 -11.90 -11.30 10.63
N CYS A 70 -12.45 -10.55 11.60
CA CYS A 70 -13.74 -9.87 11.42
C CYS A 70 -13.67 -8.82 10.30
N LEU A 71 -12.66 -7.94 10.35
CA LEU A 71 -12.47 -6.87 9.36
C LEU A 71 -12.20 -7.43 7.95
N ALA A 72 -11.40 -8.49 7.83
CA ALA A 72 -11.14 -9.16 6.55
C ALA A 72 -12.43 -9.72 5.94
N ARG A 73 -13.31 -10.32 6.77
CA ARG A 73 -14.60 -10.83 6.33
C ARG A 73 -15.54 -9.70 5.88
N GLU A 74 -15.61 -8.61 6.63
CA GLU A 74 -16.43 -7.44 6.26
C GLU A 74 -15.95 -6.80 4.96
N LEU A 75 -14.63 -6.66 4.78
CA LEU A 75 -14.03 -6.21 3.52
C LEU A 75 -14.42 -7.13 2.36
N GLN A 76 -14.33 -8.45 2.54
CA GLN A 76 -14.66 -9.42 1.51
C GLN A 76 -16.14 -9.32 1.10
N VAL A 77 -17.05 -9.24 2.07
CA VAL A 77 -18.50 -9.08 1.79
C VAL A 77 -18.75 -7.78 1.02
N THR A 78 -18.17 -6.66 1.50
CA THR A 78 -18.30 -5.35 0.86
C THR A 78 -17.77 -5.36 -0.59
N TRP A 79 -16.67 -6.09 -0.84
CA TRP A 79 -16.10 -6.24 -2.18
C TRP A 79 -16.99 -7.10 -3.09
N SER A 80 -17.51 -8.23 -2.59
CA SER A 80 -18.43 -9.08 -3.35
C SER A 80 -19.70 -8.33 -3.75
N GLU A 81 -20.31 -7.57 -2.84
CA GLU A 81 -21.47 -6.72 -3.14
C GLU A 81 -21.15 -5.68 -4.23
N ARG A 82 -19.95 -5.08 -4.17
CA ARG A 82 -19.49 -4.12 -5.19
C ARG A 82 -19.29 -4.77 -6.56
N GLU A 83 -18.74 -5.98 -6.60
CA GLU A 83 -18.58 -6.74 -7.85
C GLU A 83 -19.94 -7.10 -8.46
N GLU A 84 -20.89 -7.56 -7.64
CA GLU A 84 -22.25 -7.86 -8.08
C GLU A 84 -22.97 -6.61 -8.63
N ALA A 85 -22.88 -5.49 -7.93
CA ALA A 85 -23.44 -4.20 -8.37
C ALA A 85 -22.78 -3.69 -9.66
N PHE A 86 -21.48 -3.90 -9.83
CA PHE A 86 -20.79 -3.57 -11.09
C PHE A 86 -21.32 -4.42 -12.25
N VAL A 87 -21.43 -5.73 -12.07
CA VAL A 87 -21.95 -6.64 -13.11
C VAL A 87 -23.40 -6.29 -13.48
N ALA A 88 -24.24 -5.95 -12.51
CA ALA A 88 -25.62 -5.53 -12.75
C ALA A 88 -25.71 -4.25 -13.59
N SER A 89 -24.82 -3.29 -13.35
CA SER A 89 -24.78 -1.99 -14.04
C SER A 89 -23.98 -1.98 -15.34
N MET A 90 -23.28 -3.07 -15.70
CA MET A 90 -22.49 -3.15 -16.95
C MET A 90 -23.29 -2.82 -18.21
N ARG A 91 -24.57 -3.19 -18.27
CA ARG A 91 -25.43 -2.90 -19.44
C ARG A 91 -25.81 -1.42 -19.55
N GLU A 92 -25.86 -0.71 -18.43
CA GLU A 92 -26.26 0.70 -18.35
C GLU A 92 -25.09 1.64 -18.63
N THR A 93 -23.86 1.17 -18.47
CA THR A 93 -22.63 1.97 -18.60
C THR A 93 -22.02 1.96 -20.01
N GLU A 94 -22.73 1.38 -21.00
CA GLU A 94 -22.26 1.16 -22.38
C GLU A 94 -20.85 0.53 -22.48
N ASN A 95 -20.41 -0.20 -21.45
CA ASN A 95 -19.04 -0.69 -21.32
C ASN A 95 -17.95 0.40 -21.45
N SER A 96 -18.18 1.59 -20.88
CA SER A 96 -17.18 2.65 -20.93
C SER A 96 -15.90 2.23 -20.17
N GLY A 97 -14.74 2.39 -20.80
CA GLY A 97 -13.44 2.04 -20.18
C GLY A 97 -13.16 2.83 -18.89
N MET A 98 -13.82 3.96 -18.70
CA MET A 98 -13.81 4.72 -17.45
C MET A 98 -14.42 3.93 -16.29
N PHE A 99 -15.60 3.32 -16.47
CA PHE A 99 -16.24 2.54 -15.41
C PHE A 99 -15.43 1.29 -15.04
N TYR A 100 -14.80 0.64 -16.03
CA TYR A 100 -13.90 -0.48 -15.77
C TYR A 100 -12.65 -0.05 -15.00
N LEU A 101 -11.98 1.05 -15.42
CA LEU A 101 -10.82 1.57 -14.71
C LEU A 101 -11.16 1.93 -13.25
N TRP A 102 -12.35 2.48 -13.00
CA TRP A 102 -12.82 2.75 -11.65
C TRP A 102 -13.08 1.48 -10.85
N LYS A 103 -13.69 0.44 -11.43
CA LYS A 103 -13.83 -0.85 -10.74
C LYS A 103 -12.47 -1.49 -10.44
N GLU A 104 -11.48 -1.37 -11.33
CA GLU A 104 -10.12 -1.83 -11.02
C GLU A 104 -9.47 -0.99 -9.91
N SER A 105 -9.82 0.29 -9.82
CA SER A 105 -9.42 1.15 -8.71
C SER A 105 -10.00 0.67 -7.37
N ASP A 106 -11.27 0.29 -7.38
CA ASP A 106 -11.98 -0.25 -6.23
C ASP A 106 -11.32 -1.55 -5.73
N ALA A 107 -10.90 -2.40 -6.68
CA ALA A 107 -10.17 -3.63 -6.41
C ALA A 107 -8.80 -3.35 -5.78
N VAL A 108 -8.05 -2.38 -6.32
CA VAL A 108 -6.77 -1.94 -5.75
C VAL A 108 -6.96 -1.49 -4.30
N TYR A 109 -7.99 -0.70 -4.00
CA TYR A 109 -8.29 -0.29 -2.62
C TYR A 109 -8.62 -1.46 -1.70
N TYR A 110 -9.45 -2.39 -2.17
CA TYR A 110 -9.81 -3.59 -1.43
C TYR A 110 -8.57 -4.41 -1.06
N TYR A 111 -7.76 -4.81 -2.06
CA TYR A 111 -6.57 -5.62 -1.83
C TYR A 111 -5.49 -4.90 -1.01
N SER A 112 -5.36 -3.59 -1.17
CA SER A 112 -4.45 -2.78 -0.33
C SER A 112 -4.87 -2.76 1.13
N THR A 113 -6.17 -2.66 1.39
CA THR A 113 -6.73 -2.70 2.74
C THR A 113 -6.65 -4.10 3.34
N LEU A 114 -6.90 -5.13 2.52
CA LEU A 114 -6.80 -6.53 2.93
C LEU A 114 -5.35 -6.89 3.31
N ALA A 115 -4.38 -6.45 2.51
CA ALA A 115 -2.95 -6.61 2.82
C ALA A 115 -2.62 -5.95 4.17
N LEU A 116 -3.13 -4.75 4.43
CA LEU A 116 -2.94 -4.05 5.70
C LEU A 116 -3.54 -4.83 6.89
N VAL A 117 -4.73 -5.42 6.72
CA VAL A 117 -5.37 -6.24 7.76
C VAL A 117 -4.58 -7.51 8.04
N GLN A 118 -4.19 -8.22 6.99
CA GLN A 118 -3.44 -9.48 7.10
C GLN A 118 -2.06 -9.25 7.72
N HIS A 119 -1.38 -8.18 7.33
CA HIS A 119 -0.08 -7.81 7.87
C HIS A 119 -0.11 -7.58 9.39
N ALA A 120 -1.24 -7.11 9.94
CA ALA A 120 -1.40 -6.90 11.37
C ALA A 120 -1.41 -8.19 12.21
N THR A 121 -1.49 -9.36 11.56
CA THR A 121 -1.56 -10.67 12.21
C THR A 121 -0.32 -11.51 12.01
N ILE A 122 0.27 -11.44 10.82
CA ILE A 122 1.47 -12.19 10.42
C ILE A 122 2.36 -11.22 9.63
N SER A 123 3.65 -11.19 9.96
CA SER A 123 4.62 -10.31 9.30
C SER A 123 4.67 -10.61 7.80
N ALA A 124 4.90 -9.59 6.97
CA ALA A 124 5.14 -9.76 5.52
C ALA A 124 6.41 -10.58 5.21
N GLN A 125 7.25 -10.79 6.22
CA GLN A 125 8.50 -11.54 6.13
C GLN A 125 8.30 -13.04 6.37
N ASP A 126 7.09 -13.46 6.74
CA ASP A 126 6.73 -14.88 6.82
C ASP A 126 6.25 -15.34 5.44
N ASP A 127 6.82 -16.42 4.91
CA ASP A 127 6.43 -17.02 3.63
C ASP A 127 4.95 -17.43 3.60
N GLU A 128 4.35 -17.74 4.75
CA GLU A 128 2.93 -18.08 4.87
C GLU A 128 2.02 -16.86 5.03
N SER A 129 2.58 -15.64 5.04
CA SER A 129 1.80 -14.42 5.25
C SER A 129 0.81 -14.17 4.11
N PRO A 130 -0.51 -14.14 4.39
CA PRO A 130 -1.50 -13.87 3.35
C PRO A 130 -1.44 -12.42 2.86
N ALA A 131 -0.76 -11.53 3.59
CA ALA A 131 -0.60 -10.12 3.25
C ALA A 131 0.18 -9.93 1.94
N LEU A 132 1.15 -10.79 1.66
CA LEU A 132 1.99 -10.69 0.47
C LEU A 132 1.18 -10.93 -0.81
N GLU A 133 0.30 -11.92 -0.83
CA GLU A 133 -0.51 -12.18 -2.03
C GLU A 133 -1.52 -11.06 -2.28
N SER A 134 -2.15 -10.53 -1.23
CA SER A 134 -3.00 -9.33 -1.36
C SER A 134 -2.21 -8.12 -1.86
N ALA A 135 -0.99 -7.91 -1.36
CA ALA A 135 -0.11 -6.84 -1.82
C ALA A 135 0.26 -7.01 -3.31
N ARG A 136 0.70 -8.20 -3.71
CA ARG A 136 0.99 -8.53 -5.12
C ARG A 136 -0.22 -8.28 -6.01
N ARG A 137 -1.41 -8.71 -5.57
CA ARG A 137 -2.64 -8.51 -6.32
C ARG A 137 -2.95 -7.02 -6.52
N ALA A 138 -2.84 -6.21 -5.48
CA ALA A 138 -3.02 -4.77 -5.58
C ALA A 138 -2.04 -4.11 -6.57
N LEU A 139 -0.75 -4.48 -6.53
CA LEU A 139 0.26 -3.94 -7.45
C LEU A 139 0.00 -4.37 -8.89
N ARG A 140 -0.27 -5.66 -9.13
CA ARG A 140 -0.59 -6.21 -10.46
C ARG A 140 -1.80 -5.52 -11.07
N LEU A 141 -2.87 -5.31 -10.30
CA LEU A 141 -4.06 -4.61 -10.79
C LEU A 141 -3.78 -3.20 -11.30
N ASN A 142 -2.83 -2.46 -10.68
CA ASN A 142 -2.44 -1.15 -11.18
C ASN A 142 -1.67 -1.23 -12.51
N VAL A 143 -0.74 -2.19 -12.62
CA VAL A 143 0.02 -2.44 -13.85
C VAL A 143 -0.94 -2.89 -14.97
N ASP A 144 -1.80 -3.85 -14.69
CA ASP A 144 -2.79 -4.39 -15.63
C ASP A 144 -3.77 -3.32 -16.08
N ALA A 145 -4.27 -2.48 -15.15
CA ALA A 145 -5.14 -1.37 -15.49
C ALA A 145 -4.45 -0.35 -16.41
N ARG A 146 -3.16 -0.07 -16.18
CA ARG A 146 -2.39 0.78 -17.09
C ARG A 146 -2.28 0.19 -18.48
N ILE A 147 -2.03 -1.11 -18.59
CA ILE A 147 -1.93 -1.81 -19.88
C ILE A 147 -3.28 -1.82 -20.60
N ALA A 148 -4.35 -2.21 -19.91
CA ALA A 148 -5.68 -2.41 -20.49
C ALA A 148 -6.37 -1.08 -20.87
N TYR A 149 -6.13 -0.01 -20.12
CA TYR A 149 -6.85 1.25 -20.26
C TYR A 149 -5.92 2.42 -20.65
N ARG A 150 -4.74 2.12 -21.21
CA ARG A 150 -3.72 3.12 -21.57
C ARG A 150 -4.26 4.28 -22.41
N ASP A 151 -5.14 3.95 -23.35
CA ASP A 151 -5.68 4.88 -24.34
C ASP A 151 -6.91 5.66 -23.86
N GLN A 152 -7.33 5.45 -22.61
CA GLN A 152 -8.40 6.27 -22.02
C GLN A 152 -7.98 7.74 -21.97
N PRO A 153 -8.94 8.69 -22.14
CA PRO A 153 -8.64 10.11 -22.13
C PRO A 153 -7.95 10.56 -20.82
N ASP A 154 -7.12 11.60 -20.93
CA ASP A 154 -6.40 12.16 -19.77
C ASP A 154 -7.32 12.57 -18.62
N PHE A 155 -8.55 13.01 -18.89
CA PHE A 155 -9.56 13.28 -17.88
C PHE A 155 -9.90 12.03 -17.03
N VAL A 156 -10.01 10.86 -17.66
CA VAL A 156 -10.30 9.59 -16.98
C VAL A 156 -9.13 9.17 -16.09
N TRP A 157 -7.90 9.28 -16.61
CA TRP A 157 -6.68 9.00 -15.84
C TRP A 157 -6.42 10.03 -14.74
N SER A 158 -6.75 11.30 -14.97
CA SER A 158 -6.72 12.33 -13.94
C SER A 158 -7.65 11.95 -12.80
N GLY A 159 -8.88 11.52 -13.12
CA GLY A 159 -9.83 10.93 -12.17
C GLY A 159 -9.46 9.52 -11.67
N HIS A 160 -8.28 8.97 -11.96
CA HIS A 160 -7.75 7.74 -11.35
C HIS A 160 -6.52 8.03 -10.49
N CYS A 161 -5.77 9.09 -10.83
CA CYS A 161 -4.58 9.54 -10.13
C CYS A 161 -4.86 10.61 -9.06
N HIS A 162 -5.84 11.50 -9.27
CA HIS A 162 -6.02 12.73 -8.50
C HIS A 162 -7.48 13.26 -8.51
N TRP A 163 -7.74 14.27 -7.68
CA TRP A 163 -8.96 15.07 -7.67
C TRP A 163 -8.96 16.10 -8.81
N TYR A 164 -9.82 15.94 -9.82
CA TYR A 164 -10.02 17.00 -10.80
C TYR A 164 -11.23 17.86 -10.41
N VAL A 165 -10.98 19.11 -10.02
CA VAL A 165 -11.99 20.18 -10.09
C VAL A 165 -11.54 21.15 -11.17
N GLN A 166 -12.31 21.21 -12.25
CA GLN A 166 -12.09 22.19 -13.31
C GLN A 166 -12.53 23.57 -12.81
N PRO A 167 -11.65 24.58 -12.74
CA PRO A 167 -12.07 25.94 -12.45
C PRO A 167 -12.86 26.47 -13.66
N GLY A 168 -14.14 26.80 -13.46
CA GLY A 168 -14.92 27.60 -14.42
C GLY A 168 -15.94 26.90 -15.32
N ASN A 169 -16.20 25.59 -15.16
CA ASN A 169 -17.27 24.93 -15.91
C ASN A 169 -18.45 24.55 -14.98
N VAL A 170 -19.48 25.39 -14.99
CA VAL A 170 -20.71 25.28 -14.15
C VAL A 170 -21.68 24.17 -14.59
N ALA A 171 -21.41 23.49 -15.71
CA ALA A 171 -22.31 22.47 -16.26
C ALA A 171 -22.23 21.11 -15.53
N CYS A 172 -21.19 20.86 -14.73
CA CYS A 172 -21.10 19.66 -13.90
C CYS A 172 -20.51 20.04 -12.53
N PRO A 173 -21.35 20.33 -11.52
CA PRO A 173 -20.91 20.78 -10.19
C PRO A 173 -20.19 19.71 -9.36
N SER A 174 -19.75 18.61 -9.95
CA SER A 174 -19.24 17.49 -9.19
C SER A 174 -17.85 17.08 -9.65
N ALA A 175 -16.86 17.75 -9.08
CA ALA A 175 -16.03 17.17 -8.02
C ALA A 175 -16.06 15.62 -7.86
N TYR A 176 -15.80 14.84 -8.91
CA TYR A 176 -15.80 13.38 -8.80
C TYR A 176 -14.41 12.84 -8.48
N ILE A 177 -14.25 12.65 -7.17
CA ILE A 177 -13.23 11.95 -6.37
C ILE A 177 -12.35 10.97 -7.13
N SER A 178 -11.04 11.15 -6.99
CA SER A 178 -10.09 10.04 -7.02
C SER A 178 -8.84 10.28 -6.19
N ARG A 179 -8.47 9.22 -5.47
CA ARG A 179 -7.21 9.13 -4.73
C ARG A 179 -6.66 7.69 -4.72
N THR A 180 -7.05 6.86 -5.69
CA THR A 180 -6.73 5.43 -5.71
C THR A 180 -5.23 5.20 -5.66
N LEU A 181 -4.51 5.79 -6.60
CA LEU A 181 -3.07 5.59 -6.69
C LEU A 181 -2.28 6.30 -5.59
N LEU A 182 -2.76 7.45 -5.10
CA LEU A 182 -2.01 8.24 -4.13
C LEU A 182 -2.08 7.66 -2.70
N LYS A 183 -3.06 6.81 -2.40
CA LYS A 183 -3.26 6.26 -1.04
C LYS A 183 -3.26 4.75 -0.93
N ALA A 184 -3.71 4.01 -1.95
CA ALA A 184 -3.86 2.57 -1.83
C ALA A 184 -2.54 1.79 -1.92
N PRO A 185 -1.64 2.00 -2.91
CA PRO A 185 -0.58 1.04 -3.21
C PRO A 185 0.69 1.17 -2.35
N ILE A 186 0.83 2.14 -1.45
CA ILE A 186 2.04 2.23 -0.62
C ILE A 186 2.16 1.05 0.33
N THR A 187 1.07 0.67 1.00
CA THR A 187 1.09 -0.51 1.86
C THR A 187 1.48 -1.77 1.07
N PRO A 188 0.82 -2.11 -0.06
CA PRO A 188 1.27 -3.19 -0.95
C PRO A 188 2.75 -3.11 -1.34
N PHE A 189 3.20 -1.93 -1.76
CA PHE A 189 4.58 -1.73 -2.21
C PHE A 189 5.58 -2.00 -1.08
N ILE A 190 5.34 -1.48 0.12
CA ILE A 190 6.19 -1.68 1.29
C ILE A 190 6.14 -3.14 1.77
N VAL A 191 4.97 -3.78 1.78
CA VAL A 191 4.83 -5.22 2.11
C VAL A 191 5.67 -6.08 1.17
N THR A 192 5.57 -5.87 -0.14
CA THR A 192 6.37 -6.59 -1.13
C THR A 192 7.87 -6.26 -1.01
N PHE A 193 8.23 -5.00 -0.73
CA PHE A 193 9.61 -4.61 -0.44
C PHE A 193 10.19 -5.34 0.78
N CYS A 194 9.47 -5.36 1.91
CA CYS A 194 9.87 -6.09 3.11
C CYS A 194 10.10 -7.58 2.83
N HIS A 195 9.24 -8.19 2.01
CA HIS A 195 9.40 -9.58 1.59
C HIS A 195 10.68 -9.79 0.77
N ILE A 196 10.97 -8.91 -0.21
CA ILE A 196 12.22 -8.97 -0.98
C ILE A 196 13.45 -8.90 -0.06
N THR A 197 13.43 -8.01 0.93
CA THR A 197 14.56 -7.86 1.86
C THR A 197 14.72 -9.04 2.83
N ALA A 198 13.62 -9.72 3.18
CA ALA A 198 13.65 -10.92 4.01
C ALA A 198 14.11 -12.17 3.23
N HIS A 199 13.73 -12.27 1.96
CA HIS A 199 14.00 -13.43 1.11
C HIS A 199 14.76 -13.04 -0.18
N PRO A 200 16.00 -12.53 -0.07
CA PRO A 200 16.72 -11.97 -1.22
C PRO A 200 17.06 -12.98 -2.34
N PHE A 201 16.93 -14.27 -2.08
CA PHE A 201 17.29 -15.33 -3.02
C PHE A 201 16.10 -15.95 -3.78
N SER A 202 14.85 -15.60 -3.44
CA SER A 202 13.63 -16.21 -4.01
C SER A 202 12.60 -15.19 -4.53
N THR A 203 13.00 -13.94 -4.74
CA THR A 203 12.08 -12.80 -4.91
C THR A 203 12.18 -12.09 -6.26
N LYS A 204 12.66 -12.80 -7.30
CA LYS A 204 12.81 -12.25 -8.65
C LYS A 204 11.50 -11.68 -9.21
N ASP A 205 10.40 -12.41 -9.04
CA ASP A 205 9.09 -11.99 -9.56
C ASP A 205 8.54 -10.78 -8.80
N ASP A 206 8.81 -10.69 -7.49
CA ASP A 206 8.43 -9.53 -6.67
C ASP A 206 9.22 -8.29 -7.06
N LEU A 207 10.52 -8.43 -7.29
CA LEU A 207 11.37 -7.33 -7.75
C LEU A 207 10.92 -6.81 -9.12
N GLN A 208 10.56 -7.71 -10.04
CA GLN A 208 10.01 -7.34 -11.33
C GLN A 208 8.66 -6.62 -11.17
N LEU A 209 7.79 -7.11 -10.30
CA LEU A 209 6.49 -6.47 -10.03
C LEU A 209 6.65 -5.04 -9.47
N LEU A 210 7.61 -4.82 -8.56
CA LEU A 210 7.93 -3.47 -8.08
C LEU A 210 8.42 -2.56 -9.22
N ALA A 211 9.29 -3.09 -10.09
CA ALA A 211 9.81 -2.34 -11.23
C ALA A 211 8.71 -1.96 -12.24
N ASP A 212 7.81 -2.89 -12.57
CA ASP A 212 6.68 -2.65 -13.47
C ASP A 212 5.69 -1.62 -12.90
N PHE A 213 5.45 -1.69 -11.59
CA PHE A 213 4.65 -0.70 -10.89
C PHE A 213 5.32 0.68 -10.90
N VAL A 214 6.63 0.78 -10.65
CA VAL A 214 7.38 2.05 -10.75
C VAL A 214 7.32 2.62 -12.18
N ALA A 215 7.47 1.78 -13.20
CA ALA A 215 7.33 2.20 -14.58
C ALA A 215 5.92 2.74 -14.87
N THR A 216 4.89 2.11 -14.31
CA THR A 216 3.50 2.58 -14.39
C THR A 216 3.36 3.97 -13.75
N LEU A 217 3.88 4.17 -12.54
CA LEU A 217 3.84 5.46 -11.85
C LEU A 217 4.56 6.57 -12.64
N LYS A 218 5.68 6.24 -13.31
CA LYS A 218 6.44 7.18 -14.12
C LYS A 218 5.60 7.81 -15.22
N GLU A 219 4.77 7.01 -15.89
CA GLU A 219 3.88 7.49 -16.95
C GLU A 219 2.73 8.36 -16.42
N LEU A 220 2.41 8.21 -15.13
CA LEU A 220 1.32 8.90 -14.46
C LEU A 220 1.76 10.19 -13.73
N CYS A 221 3.07 10.45 -13.63
CA CYS A 221 3.63 11.65 -13.00
C CYS A 221 3.02 12.97 -13.52
N ARG A 222 2.64 13.01 -14.80
CA ARG A 222 2.08 14.21 -15.44
C ARG A 222 0.69 14.61 -14.92
N PHE A 223 0.00 13.73 -14.19
CA PHE A 223 -1.36 13.99 -13.71
C PHE A 223 -1.41 14.70 -12.35
N SER A 224 -0.36 14.59 -11.52
CA SER A 224 -0.25 15.39 -10.29
C SER A 224 1.15 15.32 -9.67
N ASP A 225 1.50 16.33 -8.89
CA ASP A 225 2.73 16.35 -8.08
C ASP A 225 2.78 15.17 -7.10
N GLY A 226 1.62 14.76 -6.57
CA GLY A 226 1.50 13.57 -5.73
C GLY A 226 1.99 12.30 -6.42
N MET A 227 1.65 12.11 -7.70
CA MET A 227 2.14 10.98 -8.50
C MET A 227 3.63 11.06 -8.76
N ALA A 228 4.17 12.25 -9.05
CA ALA A 228 5.61 12.45 -9.23
C ALA A 228 6.41 12.10 -7.96
N LYS A 229 5.89 12.46 -6.78
CA LYS A 229 6.49 12.11 -5.49
C LYS A 229 6.38 10.62 -5.19
N LEU A 230 5.21 10.02 -5.43
CA LEU A 230 5.00 8.58 -5.26
C LEU A 230 5.95 7.77 -6.16
N HIS A 231 6.09 8.16 -7.43
CA HIS A 231 7.06 7.57 -8.34
C HIS A 231 8.49 7.69 -7.79
N LYS A 232 8.92 8.88 -7.37
CA LYS A 232 10.27 9.09 -6.84
C LYS A 232 10.54 8.21 -5.62
N LEU A 233 9.57 8.11 -4.72
CA LEU A 233 9.64 7.27 -3.54
C LEU A 233 9.80 5.79 -3.92
N CYS A 234 8.86 5.24 -4.70
CA CYS A 234 8.89 3.84 -5.12
C CYS A 234 10.12 3.50 -5.95
N ASP A 235 10.59 4.41 -6.82
CA ASP A 235 11.82 4.27 -7.60
C ASP A 235 13.06 4.14 -6.72
N VAL A 236 13.17 4.96 -5.65
CA VAL A 236 14.27 4.84 -4.68
C VAL A 236 14.22 3.50 -3.96
N PHE A 237 13.06 3.09 -3.44
CA PHE A 237 12.93 1.80 -2.76
C PHE A 237 13.20 0.62 -3.70
N CYS A 238 12.74 0.66 -4.94
CA CYS A 238 13.01 -0.39 -5.93
C CYS A 238 14.51 -0.53 -6.22
N LYS A 239 15.23 0.60 -6.31
CA LYS A 239 16.71 0.59 -6.46
C LYS A 239 17.41 0.05 -5.23
N VAL A 240 16.94 0.41 -4.03
CA VAL A 240 17.47 -0.14 -2.77
C VAL A 240 17.26 -1.65 -2.73
N ALA A 241 16.07 -2.15 -3.09
CA ALA A 241 15.79 -3.59 -3.14
C ALA A 241 16.71 -4.32 -4.12
N ASP A 242 16.89 -3.80 -5.33
CA ASP A 242 17.79 -4.37 -6.34
C ASP A 242 19.25 -4.39 -5.86
N LEU A 243 19.74 -3.29 -5.29
CA LEU A 243 21.08 -3.21 -4.73
C LEU A 243 21.27 -4.21 -3.57
N TYR A 244 20.28 -4.32 -2.69
CA TYR A 244 20.30 -5.22 -1.54
C TYR A 244 20.37 -6.69 -1.99
N VAL A 245 19.51 -7.10 -2.92
CA VAL A 245 19.52 -8.46 -3.49
C VAL A 245 20.86 -8.78 -4.14
N ARG A 246 21.41 -7.84 -4.93
CA ARG A 246 22.74 -8.01 -5.55
C ARG A 246 23.85 -8.11 -4.51
N ALA A 247 23.81 -7.31 -3.44
CA ALA A 247 24.81 -7.34 -2.38
C ALA A 247 24.77 -8.68 -1.62
N LYS A 248 23.59 -9.15 -1.21
CA LYS A 248 23.42 -10.47 -0.55
C LYS A 248 23.85 -11.64 -1.45
N ALA A 249 23.62 -11.56 -2.76
CA ALA A 249 24.10 -12.56 -3.72
C ALA A 249 25.64 -12.61 -3.82
N LEU A 250 26.30 -11.44 -3.79
CA LEU A 250 27.75 -11.35 -3.77
C LEU A 250 28.33 -11.90 -2.46
N GLU A 251 27.75 -11.56 -1.31
CA GLU A 251 28.16 -12.09 0.00
C GLU A 251 28.04 -13.63 0.04
N ALA A 252 26.92 -14.19 -0.41
CA ALA A 252 26.74 -15.64 -0.48
C ALA A 252 27.80 -16.33 -1.37
N THR A 253 28.19 -15.68 -2.47
CA THR A 253 29.24 -16.19 -3.38
C THR A 253 30.63 -16.12 -2.73
N GLN A 254 30.93 -15.04 -2.00
CA GLN A 254 32.21 -14.88 -1.28
C GLN A 254 32.34 -15.87 -0.11
N VAL A 255 31.26 -16.10 0.66
CA VAL A 255 31.23 -17.10 1.73
C VAL A 255 31.45 -18.51 1.17
N ASN A 256 30.80 -18.85 0.04
CA ASN A 256 31.02 -20.13 -0.63
C ASN A 256 32.46 -20.31 -1.13
N ASN A 257 33.07 -19.23 -1.68
CA ASN A 257 34.46 -19.26 -2.12
C ASN A 257 35.44 -19.40 -0.95
N THR A 258 35.25 -18.66 0.16
CA THR A 258 36.09 -18.74 1.35
C THR A 258 35.99 -20.09 2.08
N MET A 259 34.81 -20.72 2.14
CA MET A 259 34.69 -22.10 2.62
C MET A 259 35.46 -23.10 1.73
N SER A 260 35.48 -22.88 0.41
CA SER A 260 36.25 -23.70 -0.53
C SER A 260 37.76 -23.56 -0.32
N TYR A 261 38.26 -22.35 -0.02
CA TYR A 261 39.67 -22.09 0.29
C TYR A 261 40.10 -22.63 1.65
N ASN A 262 39.24 -22.57 2.69
CA ASN A 262 39.55 -23.08 4.03
C ASN A 262 39.68 -24.61 4.08
N ASN A 263 39.09 -25.33 3.11
CA ASN A 263 39.27 -26.78 2.97
C ASN A 263 40.57 -27.17 2.22
N ALA A 264 41.29 -26.17 1.69
CA ALA A 264 42.56 -26.31 0.99
C ALA A 264 43.75 -25.76 1.80
N GLY A 265 43.77 -25.98 3.12
CA GLY A 265 44.97 -25.96 3.98
C GLY A 265 45.84 -24.69 4.06
N ASN A 266 45.55 -23.62 3.32
CA ASN A 266 46.35 -22.39 3.31
C ASN A 266 45.55 -21.23 3.89
N ALA A 267 45.72 -21.02 5.20
CA ALA A 267 45.27 -19.85 5.91
C ALA A 267 46.10 -18.62 5.50
N SER A 268 45.73 -17.97 4.40
CA SER A 268 46.09 -16.57 4.15
C SER A 268 44.83 -15.74 4.24
N ALA A 269 44.73 -14.95 5.31
CA ALA A 269 43.66 -13.99 5.54
C ALA A 269 43.38 -13.17 4.27
N VAL A 270 42.14 -13.23 3.79
CA VAL A 270 41.69 -12.43 2.65
C VAL A 270 41.71 -10.96 3.08
N PRO A 271 42.37 -10.05 2.35
CA PRO A 271 42.39 -8.63 2.70
C PRO A 271 41.00 -8.01 2.60
N ASP A 272 40.62 -7.33 3.66
CA ASP A 272 39.49 -6.41 3.77
C ASP A 272 39.69 -5.25 2.77
N TRP A 273 39.20 -5.39 1.53
CA TRP A 273 39.30 -4.36 0.49
C TRP A 273 37.94 -3.99 -0.11
N MET A 274 37.55 -2.76 0.24
CA MET A 274 37.10 -1.71 -0.69
C MET A 274 35.61 -1.65 -1.03
N GLY A 275 34.85 -0.94 -0.18
CA GLY A 275 33.80 -0.03 -0.64
C GLY A 275 32.41 -0.62 -0.89
N GLN A 276 32.09 -1.81 -0.39
CA GLN A 276 30.69 -2.19 -0.25
C GLN A 276 30.13 -1.44 0.96
N PRO A 277 28.98 -0.74 0.88
CA PRO A 277 28.25 -0.41 2.11
C PRO A 277 28.09 -1.75 2.82
N ALA A 278 28.53 -1.86 4.08
CA ALA A 278 28.39 -3.13 4.77
C ALA A 278 26.90 -3.46 4.68
N VAL A 279 26.51 -4.63 4.18
CA VAL A 279 25.08 -4.93 4.05
C VAL A 279 24.40 -4.85 5.43
N ASN A 280 25.20 -5.05 6.48
CA ASN A 280 24.90 -4.72 7.88
C ASN A 280 24.43 -3.26 8.09
N ASP A 281 25.04 -2.26 7.44
CA ASP A 281 24.59 -0.87 7.49
C ASP A 281 23.17 -0.75 6.91
N ILE A 282 22.90 -1.43 5.79
CA ILE A 282 21.56 -1.42 5.17
C ILE A 282 20.56 -2.12 6.08
N ASP A 283 20.92 -3.28 6.66
CA ASP A 283 20.11 -4.02 7.62
C ASP A 283 19.79 -3.18 8.88
N ASP A 284 20.77 -2.42 9.38
CA ASP A 284 20.63 -1.48 10.51
C ASP A 284 19.70 -0.31 10.15
N TYR A 285 19.81 0.26 8.95
CA TYR A 285 18.89 1.30 8.49
C TYR A 285 17.47 0.77 8.32
N LEU A 286 17.30 -0.42 7.70
CA LEU A 286 16.00 -1.05 7.48
C LEU A 286 15.32 -1.42 8.80
N SER A 287 16.07 -1.87 9.80
CA SER A 287 15.54 -2.16 11.13
C SER A 287 15.15 -0.88 11.88
N THR A 288 15.95 0.19 11.76
CA THR A 288 15.65 1.50 12.36
C THR A 288 14.32 2.10 11.85
N ILE A 289 14.01 1.92 10.57
CA ILE A 289 12.75 2.40 9.97
C ILE A 289 11.59 1.39 10.10
N GLY A 290 11.83 0.23 10.72
CA GLY A 290 10.81 -0.80 10.98
C GLY A 290 10.46 -1.69 9.78
N PHE A 291 11.33 -1.78 8.77
CA PHE A 291 11.14 -2.64 7.60
C PHE A 291 11.94 -3.95 7.65
N ALA A 292 12.86 -4.07 8.60
CA ALA A 292 13.55 -5.31 8.97
C ALA A 292 13.38 -5.59 10.48
N PRO A 293 13.43 -6.86 10.93
CA PRO A 293 13.47 -7.16 12.35
C PRO A 293 14.80 -6.67 12.94
N PRO A 294 14.86 -6.34 14.24
CA PRO A 294 16.13 -6.01 14.88
C PRO A 294 17.10 -7.19 14.71
N ALA A 295 18.33 -6.92 14.30
CA ALA A 295 19.36 -7.94 14.16
C ALA A 295 19.45 -8.73 15.48
N THR A 296 19.10 -10.02 15.44
CA THR A 296 19.33 -10.89 16.58
C THR A 296 20.83 -10.93 16.80
N MET A 297 21.29 -10.43 17.94
CA MET A 297 22.69 -10.62 18.32
C MET A 297 23.00 -12.12 18.20
N PRO A 298 24.14 -12.51 17.62
CA PRO A 298 24.50 -13.92 17.51
C PRO A 298 24.60 -14.45 18.94
N LEU A 299 23.59 -15.21 19.37
CA LEU A 299 23.60 -15.84 20.67
C LEU A 299 24.71 -16.89 20.62
N ASN A 300 25.82 -16.55 21.28
CA ASN A 300 26.97 -17.42 21.42
C ASN A 300 26.52 -18.83 21.81
N GLY A 301 27.02 -19.80 21.06
CA GLY A 301 26.35 -21.06 20.80
C GLY A 301 25.89 -21.83 22.03
N TYR A 302 24.69 -22.37 21.93
CA TYR A 302 24.38 -23.73 22.37
C TYR A 302 23.27 -24.27 21.46
N SER A 303 23.53 -25.46 20.94
CA SER A 303 22.66 -26.30 20.14
C SER A 303 21.36 -26.64 20.86
N ASP A 304 20.22 -26.27 20.29
CA ASP A 304 19.11 -27.19 20.04
C ASP A 304 18.15 -26.57 19.01
N ALA A 305 18.07 -27.20 17.83
CA ALA A 305 17.14 -26.81 16.77
C ALA A 305 15.74 -27.31 17.14
N SER A 306 15.13 -26.69 18.14
CA SER A 306 13.68 -26.72 18.30
C SER A 306 13.11 -25.59 17.45
N LEU A 307 12.10 -25.94 16.64
CA LEU A 307 11.27 -25.01 15.87
C LEU A 307 10.72 -23.93 16.81
N GLN A 308 11.49 -22.86 17.01
CA GLN A 308 10.96 -21.63 17.56
C GLN A 308 10.08 -21.07 16.45
N THR A 309 8.78 -21.31 16.60
CA THR A 309 7.75 -20.45 16.02
C THR A 309 8.24 -19.04 16.23
N THR A 310 8.61 -18.36 15.14
CA THR A 310 9.05 -16.97 15.11
C THR A 310 7.94 -16.15 15.75
N GLN A 311 8.06 -15.93 17.06
CA GLN A 311 7.01 -15.31 17.85
C GLN A 311 6.88 -13.88 17.32
N PHE A 312 5.78 -13.62 16.61
CA PHE A 312 5.51 -12.33 15.99
C PHE A 312 5.59 -11.22 17.04
N ASP A 313 6.64 -10.38 16.95
CA ASP A 313 6.85 -9.29 17.88
C ASP A 313 5.97 -8.08 17.51
N PRO A 314 5.01 -7.67 18.36
CA PRO A 314 4.20 -6.47 18.12
C PRO A 314 5.01 -5.17 17.96
N SER A 315 6.26 -5.14 18.44
CA SER A 315 7.16 -3.99 18.29
C SER A 315 7.49 -3.72 16.81
N TYR A 316 7.67 -4.78 16.01
CA TYR A 316 7.92 -4.70 14.57
C TYR A 316 6.76 -4.02 13.84
N LEU A 317 5.51 -4.39 14.15
CA LEU A 317 4.34 -3.73 13.57
C LEU A 317 4.27 -2.23 13.86
N THR A 318 4.69 -1.85 15.07
CA THR A 318 4.70 -0.45 15.49
C THR A 318 5.73 0.33 14.69
N GLY A 319 6.93 -0.22 14.53
CA GLY A 319 7.98 0.35 13.69
C GLY A 319 7.55 0.47 12.22
N TRP A 320 7.06 -0.64 11.65
CA TRP A 320 6.59 -0.70 10.26
C TRP A 320 5.48 0.32 9.99
N TYR A 321 4.49 0.41 10.89
CA TYR A 321 3.37 1.33 10.73
C TYR A 321 3.82 2.78 10.87
N ALA A 322 4.69 3.10 11.83
CA ALA A 322 5.24 4.44 11.98
C ALA A 322 6.08 4.86 10.77
N GLY A 323 6.94 3.98 10.26
CA GLY A 323 7.74 4.20 9.06
C GLY A 323 6.86 4.43 7.83
N SER A 324 5.88 3.56 7.61
CA SER A 324 4.91 3.68 6.51
C SER A 324 4.09 4.98 6.61
N SER A 325 3.66 5.36 7.82
CA SER A 325 2.91 6.61 8.07
C SER A 325 3.73 7.85 7.81
N SER A 326 5.02 7.85 8.19
CA SER A 326 5.94 8.95 7.92
C SER A 326 6.12 9.15 6.41
N ILE A 327 6.29 8.06 5.66
CA ILE A 327 6.37 8.07 4.20
C ILE A 327 5.09 8.63 3.57
N MET A 328 3.92 8.19 4.05
CA MET A 328 2.62 8.73 3.60
C MET A 328 2.49 10.22 3.91
N GLY A 329 2.94 10.67 5.08
CA GLY A 329 2.92 12.07 5.49
C GLY A 329 3.70 12.99 4.55
N LEU A 330 4.87 12.54 4.06
CA LEU A 330 5.67 13.28 3.07
C LEU A 330 4.93 13.48 1.73
N LEU A 331 4.03 12.56 1.37
CA LEU A 331 3.19 12.70 0.17
C LEU A 331 2.03 13.67 0.39
N GLU A 332 1.58 13.86 1.63
CA GLU A 332 0.46 14.74 1.97
C GLU A 332 0.87 16.21 2.22
N GLN A 333 2.11 16.47 2.65
CA GLN A 333 2.55 17.79 3.15
C GLN A 333 2.54 18.94 2.13
N ASP A 334 2.69 18.67 0.82
CA ASP A 334 2.65 19.73 -0.21
C ASP A 334 1.52 19.55 -1.23
N MET A 335 0.45 18.84 -0.86
CA MET A 335 -0.76 18.78 -1.69
C MET A 335 -1.60 20.01 -1.35
N PRO A 336 -1.72 21.03 -2.23
CA PRO A 336 -2.50 22.22 -1.92
C PRO A 336 -3.94 21.80 -1.62
N PHE A 337 -4.40 22.08 -0.40
CA PHE A 337 -5.83 22.19 -0.15
C PHE A 337 -6.26 23.48 -0.85
N PRO A 338 -7.27 23.47 -1.74
CA PRO A 338 -7.83 24.72 -2.19
C PRO A 338 -8.33 25.48 -0.97
N ASP A 339 -7.76 26.67 -0.74
CA ASP A 339 -8.23 27.58 0.30
C ASP A 339 -9.71 27.86 0.07
N VAL A 340 -10.55 27.40 1.00
CA VAL A 340 -11.97 27.78 1.05
C VAL A 340 -12.11 29.19 1.64
N ALA A 341 -11.16 30.08 1.35
CA ALA A 341 -11.04 31.39 1.98
C ALA A 341 -11.59 32.54 1.13
N ASP A 342 -11.87 32.34 -0.16
CA ASP A 342 -12.56 33.35 -0.96
C ASP A 342 -14.05 33.01 -1.10
N GLY A 343 -14.83 33.68 -0.26
CA GLY A 343 -16.29 33.61 -0.24
C GLY A 343 -16.89 34.04 -1.58
N ALA A 344 -17.25 33.05 -2.41
CA ALA A 344 -18.24 33.25 -3.45
C ALA A 344 -19.61 33.40 -2.76
N GLN A 345 -19.99 34.66 -2.58
CA GLN A 345 -21.30 35.08 -2.11
C GLN A 345 -22.39 34.38 -2.94
N TRP A 346 -23.22 33.59 -2.27
CA TRP A 346 -24.39 32.96 -2.87
C TRP A 346 -25.27 34.04 -3.55
N PRO A 347 -25.55 33.98 -4.86
CA PRO A 347 -26.58 34.83 -5.44
C PRO A 347 -27.93 34.34 -4.89
N GLY A 348 -28.58 35.22 -4.12
CA GLY A 348 -29.90 34.99 -3.58
C GLY A 348 -30.92 34.69 -4.68
N SER A 349 -31.95 33.94 -4.30
CA SER A 349 -33.15 33.68 -5.07
C SER A 349 -33.71 34.96 -5.67
N VAL A 350 -33.91 34.99 -6.98
CA VAL A 350 -34.84 35.93 -7.62
C VAL A 350 -35.95 35.08 -8.22
N GLY A 351 -37.19 35.37 -7.79
CA GLY A 351 -38.40 34.68 -8.21
C GLY A 351 -38.92 35.08 -9.57
#